data_AF-A0AAD7XUI8-F1
#
_entry.id   AF-A0AAD7XUI8-F1
#
_cell.length_a   1.000
_cell.length_b   1.000
_cell.length_c   1.000
_cell.angle_alpha   90.00
_cell.angle_beta   90.00
_cell.angle_gamma   90.00
#
_symmetry.space_group_name_H-M   'P 1'
#
loop_
_entity.id
_entity.type
_entity.pdbx_description
1 polymer ?
#
loop_
_entity_poly.entity_id
_entity_poly.type
_entity_poly.pdbx_seq_one_letter_code
_entity_poly.pdbx_strand_id
1 'polypeptide(L)'
;MVKYAVICASNQNRSMEAHYVLSKHGFNVSSYGTGSMVRLPGPAIDKPNIYPFGTPYDRVYQELKQRDPQLYTQNGLLSMLDRNRKVKDAPQRWHEAHEVYDVIITCEERCFDAVVEDLSNRGQGYNASTHVLNVEIKDNHDDALQGGKAILQLVEMIEAATDVDAEIGGIIDSFSSKNPKFPLLHTVAYF
;
A
#
# COMPACT_ATOMS: atom_id res chain seq x y z
N MET A 1 6.04 3.19 -19.07
CA MET A 1 5.02 3.34 -18.02
C MET A 1 5.54 2.62 -16.82
N VAL A 2 5.72 3.36 -15.73
CA VAL A 2 6.37 2.88 -14.51
C VAL A 2 5.45 1.85 -13.85
N LYS A 3 6.03 0.75 -13.36
CA LYS A 3 5.31 -0.30 -12.65
C LYS A 3 5.45 -0.10 -11.15
N TYR A 4 4.30 0.08 -10.48
CA TYR A 4 4.24 0.44 -9.06
C TYR A 4 3.80 -0.71 -8.18
N ALA A 5 4.35 -0.77 -6.96
CA ALA A 5 3.78 -1.52 -5.85
C ALA A 5 3.48 -0.58 -4.67
N VAL A 6 2.29 -0.67 -4.08
CA VAL A 6 1.97 0.05 -2.84
C VAL A 6 1.77 -0.93 -1.68
N ILE A 7 2.44 -0.70 -0.56
CA ILE A 7 2.60 -1.71 0.49
C ILE A 7 2.27 -1.13 1.86
N CYS A 8 1.40 -1.82 2.60
CA CYS A 8 1.15 -1.52 4.02
C CYS A 8 1.25 -2.82 4.85
N ALA A 9 0.76 -2.82 6.09
CA ALA A 9 0.86 -4.01 6.95
C ALA A 9 -0.08 -5.15 6.50
N SER A 10 -1.39 -4.87 6.39
CA SER A 10 -2.42 -5.91 6.18
C SER A 10 -2.96 -5.98 4.75
N ASN A 11 -2.52 -5.11 3.84
CA ASN A 11 -3.13 -4.94 2.51
C ASN A 11 -4.65 -4.67 2.58
N GLN A 12 -5.09 -3.79 3.50
CA GLN A 12 -6.52 -3.54 3.74
C GLN A 12 -6.92 -2.09 3.55
N ASN A 13 -6.24 -1.18 4.24
CA ASN A 13 -6.62 0.23 4.27
C ASN A 13 -5.75 1.08 3.32
N ARG A 14 -4.58 1.52 3.80
CA ARG A 14 -3.67 2.48 3.15
C ARG A 14 -3.24 2.07 1.73
N SER A 15 -2.67 0.87 1.58
CA SER A 15 -2.21 0.40 0.26
C SER A 15 -3.34 0.13 -0.72
N MET A 16 -4.53 -0.24 -0.23
CA MET A 16 -5.70 -0.47 -1.10
C MET A 16 -6.40 0.82 -1.51
N GLU A 17 -6.40 1.85 -0.66
CA GLU A 17 -6.87 3.19 -1.04
C GLU A 17 -5.98 3.77 -2.14
N ALA A 18 -4.65 3.71 -1.96
CA ALA A 18 -3.70 4.12 -2.98
C ALA A 18 -3.83 3.30 -4.27
N HIS A 19 -3.92 1.96 -4.18
CA HIS A 19 -4.16 1.11 -5.35
C HIS A 19 -5.44 1.53 -6.09
N TYR A 20 -6.56 1.69 -5.36
CA TYR A 20 -7.83 2.09 -5.95
C TYR A 20 -7.70 3.40 -6.73
N VAL A 21 -7.12 4.43 -6.12
CA VAL A 21 -6.94 5.75 -6.77
C VAL A 21 -6.02 5.65 -7.97
N LEU A 22 -4.86 5.00 -7.86
CA LEU A 22 -3.89 4.86 -8.95
C LEU A 22 -4.47 4.08 -10.14
N SER A 23 -5.15 2.96 -9.87
CA SER A 23 -5.80 2.14 -10.91
C SER A 23 -6.89 2.94 -11.65
N LYS A 24 -7.66 3.79 -10.95
CA LYS A 24 -8.65 4.67 -11.57
C LYS A 24 -8.05 5.72 -12.52
N HIS A 25 -6.77 6.04 -12.35
CA HIS A 25 -6.02 6.95 -13.23
C HIS A 25 -5.19 6.21 -14.29
N GLY A 26 -5.34 4.88 -14.39
CA GLY A 26 -4.72 4.08 -15.44
C GLY A 26 -3.26 3.69 -15.19
N PHE A 27 -2.74 3.89 -13.97
CA PHE A 27 -1.38 3.47 -13.63
C PHE A 27 -1.27 1.96 -13.44
N ASN A 28 -0.12 1.40 -13.80
CA ASN A 28 0.21 -0.01 -13.61
C ASN A 28 0.62 -0.25 -12.14
N VAL A 29 -0.35 -0.60 -11.30
CA VAL A 29 -0.15 -0.71 -9.85
C VAL A 29 -0.56 -2.09 -9.32
N SER A 30 0.26 -2.61 -8.41
CA SER A 30 -0.08 -3.72 -7.52
C SER A 30 -0.03 -3.26 -6.06
N SER A 31 -0.59 -4.06 -5.14
CA SER A 31 -0.51 -3.73 -3.70
C SER A 31 -0.34 -4.94 -2.82
N TYR A 32 0.34 -4.76 -1.68
CA TYR A 32 0.73 -5.86 -0.79
C TYR A 32 0.63 -5.50 0.69
N GLY A 33 0.80 -6.54 1.51
CA GLY A 33 0.97 -6.51 2.96
C GLY A 33 2.30 -7.10 3.40
N THR A 34 3.02 -6.48 4.33
CA THR A 34 4.25 -7.06 4.92
C THR A 34 3.97 -7.92 6.15
N GLY A 35 2.80 -7.78 6.77
CA GLY A 35 2.43 -8.50 7.99
C GLY A 35 2.46 -10.02 7.83
N SER A 36 2.46 -10.72 8.96
CA SER A 36 2.30 -12.19 8.97
C SER A 36 0.85 -12.62 8.75
N MET A 37 -0.11 -11.81 9.20
CA MET A 37 -1.55 -12.03 9.09
C MET A 37 -2.27 -10.71 8.78
N VAL A 38 -3.43 -10.82 8.16
CA VAL A 38 -4.35 -9.69 7.95
C VAL A 38 -5.08 -9.41 9.25
N ARG A 39 -4.95 -8.20 9.78
CA ARG A 39 -5.64 -7.76 11.00
C ARG A 39 -6.61 -6.63 10.69
N LEU A 40 -7.85 -6.76 11.14
CA LEU A 40 -8.92 -5.77 11.03
C LEU A 40 -9.46 -5.44 12.43
N PRO A 41 -9.90 -4.19 12.68
CA PRO A 41 -10.61 -3.84 13.90
C PRO A 41 -11.78 -4.79 14.19
N GLY A 42 -11.98 -5.10 15.46
CA GLY A 42 -13.14 -5.86 15.94
C GLY A 42 -13.91 -5.10 17.02
N PRO A 43 -14.73 -5.79 17.83
CA PRO A 43 -15.57 -5.14 18.85
C PRO A 43 -14.77 -4.43 19.96
N ALA A 44 -13.51 -4.81 20.17
CA ALA A 44 -12.61 -4.20 21.14
C ALA A 44 -11.15 -4.27 20.62
N ILE A 45 -10.27 -3.45 21.19
CA ILE A 45 -8.85 -3.35 20.79
C ILE A 45 -8.13 -4.70 20.92
N ASP A 46 -8.46 -5.47 21.95
CA ASP A 46 -7.91 -6.80 22.25
C ASP A 46 -8.57 -7.93 21.46
N LYS A 47 -9.62 -7.63 20.67
CA LYS A 47 -10.40 -8.62 19.90
C LYS A 47 -10.45 -8.29 18.40
N PRO A 48 -9.30 -8.20 17.71
CA PRO A 48 -9.28 -7.96 16.27
C PRO A 48 -9.83 -9.15 15.49
N ASN A 49 -10.31 -8.89 14.27
CA ASN A 49 -10.60 -9.94 13.30
C ASN A 49 -9.30 -10.28 12.55
N ILE A 50 -8.89 -11.55 12.56
CA ILE A 50 -7.60 -12.00 12.03
C ILE A 50 -7.86 -13.04 10.94
N TYR A 51 -7.22 -12.85 9.79
CA TYR A 51 -7.32 -13.75 8.64
C TYR A 51 -5.93 -14.03 8.06
N PRO A 52 -5.70 -15.21 7.46
CA PRO A 52 -4.51 -15.42 6.65
C PRO A 52 -4.57 -14.57 5.39
N PHE A 53 -3.40 -14.19 4.86
CA PHE A 53 -3.30 -13.65 3.50
C PHE A 53 -3.89 -14.65 2.49
N GLY A 54 -4.43 -14.13 1.38
CA GLY A 54 -5.16 -14.94 0.40
C GLY A 54 -6.63 -15.21 0.76
N THR A 55 -7.13 -14.80 1.93
CA THR A 55 -8.58 -14.88 2.24
C THR A 55 -9.35 -13.84 1.40
N PRO A 56 -10.29 -14.23 0.51
CA PRO A 56 -10.99 -13.27 -0.35
C PRO A 56 -11.71 -12.18 0.43
N TYR A 57 -11.63 -10.92 -0.03
CA TYR A 57 -12.28 -9.80 0.65
C TYR A 57 -13.79 -9.97 0.71
N ASP A 58 -14.41 -10.59 -0.30
CA ASP A 58 -15.85 -10.86 -0.30
C ASP A 58 -16.25 -11.82 0.84
N ARG A 59 -15.45 -12.87 1.08
CA ARG A 59 -15.68 -13.79 2.21
C ARG A 59 -15.66 -13.04 3.54
N VAL A 60 -14.63 -12.21 3.76
CA VAL A 60 -14.51 -11.40 4.98
C VAL A 60 -15.68 -10.42 5.11
N TYR A 61 -16.09 -9.78 4.00
CA TYR A 61 -17.23 -8.88 3.98
C TYR A 61 -18.52 -9.58 4.41
N GLN A 62 -18.83 -10.76 3.84
CA GLN A 62 -20.05 -11.49 4.20
C GLN A 62 -20.02 -11.97 5.65
N GLU A 63 -18.89 -12.47 6.13
CA GLU A 63 -18.73 -12.93 7.51
C GLU A 63 -18.98 -11.79 8.51
N LEU A 64 -18.31 -10.65 8.32
CA LEU A 64 -18.47 -9.50 9.22
C LEU A 64 -19.89 -8.92 9.14
N LYS A 65 -20.47 -8.84 7.94
CA LYS A 65 -21.85 -8.37 7.74
C LYS A 65 -22.88 -9.26 8.45
N GLN A 66 -22.67 -10.58 8.47
CA GLN A 66 -23.55 -11.51 9.19
C GLN A 66 -23.35 -11.42 10.70
N ARG A 67 -22.11 -11.21 11.16
CA ARG A 67 -21.76 -11.19 12.58
C ARG A 67 -22.28 -9.96 13.32
N ASP A 68 -22.03 -8.76 12.79
CA ASP A 68 -22.52 -7.51 13.37
C ASP A 68 -22.55 -6.38 12.32
N PRO A 69 -23.63 -6.28 11.52
CA PRO A 69 -23.70 -5.30 10.44
C PRO A 69 -23.67 -3.86 10.94
N GLN A 70 -24.16 -3.58 12.16
CA GLN A 70 -24.17 -2.21 12.70
C GLN A 70 -22.76 -1.76 13.06
N LEU A 71 -22.03 -2.56 13.85
CA LEU A 71 -20.66 -2.29 14.25
C LEU A 71 -19.75 -2.05 13.04
N TYR A 72 -19.76 -2.99 12.08
CA TYR A 72 -18.85 -2.96 10.94
C TYR A 72 -19.25 -1.95 9.85
N THR A 73 -20.49 -1.45 9.88
CA THR A 73 -20.87 -0.26 9.10
C THR A 73 -20.37 1.01 9.78
N GLN A 74 -20.60 1.16 11.09
CA GLN A 74 -20.25 2.37 11.84
C GLN A 74 -18.75 2.64 11.88
N ASN A 75 -17.93 1.60 12.01
CA ASN A 75 -16.47 1.74 11.98
C ASN A 75 -15.87 1.78 10.54
N GLY A 76 -16.73 1.75 9.51
CA GLY A 76 -16.33 1.85 8.11
C GLY A 76 -15.72 0.59 7.49
N LEU A 77 -15.64 -0.54 8.20
CA LEU A 77 -15.01 -1.76 7.67
C LEU A 77 -15.74 -2.35 6.48
N LEU A 78 -17.08 -2.38 6.49
CA LEU A 78 -17.84 -2.92 5.35
C LEU A 78 -17.64 -2.06 4.09
N SER A 79 -17.55 -0.73 4.24
CA SER A 79 -17.25 0.17 3.12
C SER A 79 -15.84 -0.07 2.55
N MET A 80 -14.84 -0.20 3.44
CA MET A 80 -13.46 -0.50 3.04
C MET A 80 -13.36 -1.85 2.31
N LEU A 81 -14.00 -2.90 2.84
CA LEU A 81 -13.99 -4.23 2.21
C LEU A 81 -14.73 -4.23 0.86
N ASP A 82 -15.82 -3.46 0.74
CA ASP A 82 -16.53 -3.31 -0.54
C ASP A 82 -15.66 -2.62 -1.60
N ARG A 83 -14.85 -1.62 -1.22
CA ARG A 83 -13.83 -1.05 -2.11
C ARG A 83 -12.81 -2.12 -2.50
N ASN A 84 -12.27 -2.86 -1.53
CA ASN A 84 -11.18 -3.80 -1.76
C ASN A 84 -11.56 -4.93 -2.73
N ARG A 85 -12.73 -5.55 -2.56
CA ARG A 85 -13.23 -6.62 -3.45
C ARG A 85 -13.48 -6.16 -4.89
N LYS A 86 -13.63 -4.85 -5.13
CA LYS A 86 -13.75 -4.26 -6.48
C LYS A 86 -12.39 -3.99 -7.12
N VAL A 87 -11.32 -3.96 -6.32
CA VAL A 87 -9.94 -3.73 -6.79
C VAL A 87 -9.26 -5.07 -7.10
N LYS A 88 -9.32 -6.02 -6.17
CA LYS A 88 -8.76 -7.38 -6.35
C LYS A 88 -9.44 -8.39 -5.42
N ASP A 89 -9.23 -9.67 -5.67
CA ASP A 89 -9.92 -10.76 -4.94
C ASP A 89 -9.52 -10.86 -3.46
N ALA A 90 -8.21 -10.85 -3.17
CA ALA A 90 -7.68 -11.12 -1.84
C ALA A 90 -6.47 -10.25 -1.49
N PRO A 91 -6.20 -9.99 -0.19
CA PRO A 91 -4.96 -9.37 0.26
C PRO A 91 -3.78 -10.30 -0.04
N GLN A 92 -2.68 -9.74 -0.55
CA GLN A 92 -1.49 -10.48 -0.95
C GLN A 92 -0.31 -10.08 -0.07
N ARG A 93 0.59 -11.03 0.21
CA ARG A 93 1.75 -10.79 1.05
C ARG A 93 2.97 -10.45 0.19
N TRP A 94 3.73 -9.42 0.58
CA TRP A 94 4.90 -8.93 -0.18
C TRP A 94 5.97 -10.02 -0.38
N HIS A 95 6.30 -10.74 0.69
CA HIS A 95 7.33 -11.80 0.69
C HIS A 95 7.01 -12.97 -0.26
N GLU A 96 5.76 -13.08 -0.71
CA GLU A 96 5.30 -14.11 -1.66
C GLU A 96 5.19 -13.57 -3.10
N ALA A 97 5.39 -12.26 -3.30
CA ALA A 97 5.37 -11.63 -4.60
C ALA A 97 6.69 -11.84 -5.33
N HIS A 98 6.66 -12.23 -6.61
CA HIS A 98 7.84 -12.44 -7.45
C HIS A 98 7.96 -11.43 -8.59
N GLU A 99 7.06 -10.43 -8.63
CA GLU A 99 7.10 -9.40 -9.65
C GLU A 99 8.18 -8.36 -9.36
N VAL A 100 8.77 -7.83 -10.43
CA VAL A 100 9.70 -6.69 -10.40
C VAL A 100 8.89 -5.40 -10.58
N TYR A 101 9.30 -4.35 -9.86
CA TYR A 101 8.69 -3.03 -9.86
C TYR A 101 9.75 -1.94 -10.05
N ASP A 102 9.42 -0.89 -10.79
CA ASP A 102 10.29 0.26 -10.96
C ASP A 102 10.27 1.15 -9.70
N VAL A 103 9.10 1.28 -9.07
CA VAL A 103 8.90 2.07 -7.85
C VAL A 103 8.02 1.32 -6.84
N ILE A 104 8.49 1.21 -5.61
CA ILE A 104 7.77 0.64 -4.47
C ILE A 104 7.46 1.75 -3.47
N ILE A 105 6.19 1.88 -3.07
CA ILE A 105 5.72 2.88 -2.11
C ILE A 105 5.22 2.17 -0.85
N THR A 106 5.83 2.42 0.31
CA THR A 106 5.40 1.90 1.60
C THR A 106 4.61 2.94 2.38
N CYS A 107 3.65 2.51 3.20
CA CYS A 107 2.76 3.42 3.94
C CYS A 107 3.14 3.64 5.42
N GLU A 108 4.20 3.00 5.91
CA GLU A 108 4.77 3.17 7.26
C GLU A 108 6.22 2.66 7.28
N GLU A 109 7.07 3.26 8.11
CA GLU A 109 8.50 2.93 8.20
C GLU A 109 8.77 1.44 8.44
N ARG A 110 7.98 0.77 9.29
CA ARG A 110 8.13 -0.69 9.48
C ARG A 110 7.90 -1.50 8.20
N CYS A 111 7.01 -1.04 7.31
CA CYS A 111 6.82 -1.69 6.01
C CYS A 111 7.99 -1.38 5.07
N PHE A 112 8.56 -0.18 5.15
CA PHE A 112 9.79 0.18 4.45
C PHE A 112 10.94 -0.75 4.81
N ASP A 113 11.22 -0.90 6.10
CA ASP A 113 12.29 -1.78 6.59
C ASP A 113 12.10 -3.22 6.12
N ALA A 114 10.89 -3.76 6.25
CA ALA A 114 10.57 -5.13 5.83
C ALA A 114 10.74 -5.33 4.31
N VAL A 115 10.40 -4.33 3.49
CA VAL A 115 10.58 -4.40 2.03
C VAL A 115 12.06 -4.36 1.67
N VAL A 116 12.83 -3.44 2.26
CA VAL A 116 14.26 -3.30 1.99
C VAL A 116 15.04 -4.54 2.43
N GLU A 117 14.72 -5.08 3.62
CA GLU A 117 15.29 -6.33 4.13
C GLU A 117 14.99 -7.51 3.20
N ASP A 118 13.73 -7.67 2.78
CA ASP A 118 13.32 -8.73 1.87
C ASP A 118 14.02 -8.63 0.50
N LEU A 119 14.11 -7.43 -0.09
CA LEU A 119 14.84 -7.22 -1.34
C LEU A 119 16.34 -7.56 -1.22
N SER A 120 16.97 -7.19 -0.11
CA SER A 120 18.37 -7.55 0.16
C SER A 120 18.56 -9.07 0.24
N ASN A 121 17.60 -9.78 0.84
CA ASN A 121 17.62 -11.24 1.01
C ASN A 121 17.31 -12.03 -0.27
N ARG A 122 16.69 -11.41 -1.28
CA ARG A 122 16.39 -12.05 -2.58
C ARG A 122 17.62 -12.28 -3.47
N GLY A 123 18.76 -11.68 -3.12
CA GLY A 123 20.04 -11.97 -3.77
C GLY A 123 20.29 -11.25 -5.11
N GLN A 124 19.51 -10.22 -5.43
CA GLN A 124 19.72 -9.33 -6.59
C GLN A 124 19.78 -10.07 -7.94
N GLY A 125 18.98 -11.14 -8.09
CA GLY A 125 19.09 -12.06 -9.22
C GLY A 125 18.71 -11.45 -10.56
N TYR A 126 17.97 -10.33 -10.56
CA TYR A 126 17.53 -9.65 -11.77
C TYR A 126 18.43 -8.48 -12.16
N ASN A 127 19.32 -8.02 -11.27
CA ASN A 127 20.12 -6.79 -11.44
C ASN A 127 19.25 -5.58 -11.86
N ALA A 128 18.01 -5.52 -11.38
CA ALA A 128 17.06 -4.47 -11.70
C ALA A 128 16.91 -3.56 -10.47
N SER A 129 17.27 -2.28 -10.62
CA SER A 129 17.08 -1.28 -9.57
C SER A 129 15.60 -0.96 -9.37
N THR A 130 15.25 -0.53 -8.16
CA THR A 130 13.92 -0.05 -7.80
C THR A 130 14.03 1.08 -6.79
N HIS A 131 13.21 2.12 -6.94
CA HIS A 131 13.10 3.16 -5.92
C HIS A 131 12.11 2.70 -4.84
N VAL A 132 12.57 2.63 -3.59
CA VAL A 132 11.69 2.39 -2.45
C VAL A 132 11.45 3.71 -1.74
N LEU A 133 10.18 4.12 -1.69
CA LEU A 133 9.72 5.38 -1.12
C LEU A 133 8.78 5.07 0.05
N ASN A 134 9.08 5.54 1.26
CA ASN A 134 8.11 5.48 2.36
C ASN A 134 7.32 6.77 2.42
N VAL A 135 5.99 6.70 2.37
CA VAL A 135 5.09 7.82 2.65
C VAL A 135 4.37 7.51 3.95
N GLU A 136 4.69 8.23 5.03
CA GLU A 136 4.17 7.91 6.36
C GLU A 136 2.68 8.25 6.46
N ILE A 137 1.82 7.22 6.50
CA ILE A 137 0.36 7.36 6.53
C ILE A 137 -0.18 6.65 7.76
N LYS A 138 -0.88 7.40 8.63
CA LYS A 138 -1.57 6.85 9.80
C LYS A 138 -2.67 5.88 9.38
N ASP A 139 -2.84 4.80 10.14
CA ASP A 139 -3.78 3.74 9.80
C ASP A 139 -5.22 4.03 10.27
N ASN A 140 -5.84 5.02 9.65
CA ASN A 140 -7.26 5.32 9.76
C ASN A 140 -7.83 5.69 8.38
N HIS A 141 -9.16 5.83 8.26
CA HIS A 141 -9.81 6.07 6.98
C HIS A 141 -9.47 7.44 6.38
N ASP A 142 -9.46 8.49 7.20
CA ASP A 142 -9.25 9.87 6.73
C ASP A 142 -7.83 10.10 6.23
N ASP A 143 -6.84 9.58 6.97
CA ASP A 143 -5.43 9.65 6.59
C ASP A 143 -5.13 8.73 5.40
N ALA A 144 -5.77 7.57 5.28
CA ALA A 144 -5.63 6.72 4.09
C ALA A 144 -6.17 7.40 2.83
N LEU A 145 -7.32 8.07 2.91
CA LEU A 145 -7.90 8.80 1.79
C LEU A 145 -7.01 9.97 1.34
N GLN A 146 -6.51 10.76 2.29
CA GLN A 146 -5.59 11.86 1.99
C GLN A 146 -4.24 11.34 1.49
N GLY A 147 -3.72 10.27 2.10
CA GLY A 147 -2.47 9.61 1.70
C GLY A 147 -2.56 9.02 0.30
N GLY A 148 -3.70 8.43 -0.09
CA GLY A 148 -3.94 7.95 -1.45
C GLY A 148 -3.87 9.07 -2.49
N LYS A 149 -4.40 10.26 -2.17
CA LYS A 149 -4.29 11.45 -3.04
C LYS A 149 -2.85 11.98 -3.10
N ALA A 150 -2.13 11.97 -1.99
CA ALA A 150 -0.72 12.36 -1.97
C ALA A 150 0.11 11.39 -2.82
N ILE A 151 -0.07 10.08 -2.66
CA ILE A 151 0.59 9.06 -3.48
C ILE A 151 0.27 9.23 -4.97
N LEU A 152 -0.98 9.56 -5.33
CA LEU A 152 -1.32 9.90 -6.71
C LEU A 152 -0.47 11.06 -7.24
N GLN A 153 -0.37 12.16 -6.50
CA GLN A 153 0.46 13.30 -6.91
C GLN A 153 1.95 12.91 -7.06
N LEU A 154 2.46 12.07 -6.15
CA LEU A 154 3.83 11.56 -6.25
C LEU A 154 4.04 10.76 -7.54
N VAL A 155 3.12 9.85 -7.84
CA VAL A 155 3.17 9.02 -9.07
C VAL A 155 3.05 9.89 -10.32
N GLU A 156 2.17 10.90 -10.34
CA GLU A 156 2.06 11.86 -11.44
C GLU A 156 3.35 12.64 -11.69
N MET A 157 4.06 13.04 -10.62
CA MET A 157 5.37 13.69 -10.75
C MET A 157 6.44 12.74 -11.28
N ILE A 158 6.41 11.46 -10.90
CA ILE A 158 7.33 10.43 -11.41
C ILE A 158 7.07 10.14 -12.90
N GLU A 159 5.81 9.98 -13.32
CA GLU A 159 5.47 9.70 -14.73
C GLU A 159 5.70 10.92 -15.64
N ALA A 160 5.77 12.13 -15.08
CA ALA A 160 6.15 13.34 -15.81
C ALA A 160 7.68 13.50 -15.98
N ALA A 161 8.49 12.75 -15.24
CA ALA A 161 9.94 12.80 -15.32
C ALA A 161 10.43 12.18 -16.64
N THR A 162 11.45 12.77 -17.23
CA THR A 162 12.13 12.17 -18.40
C THR A 162 13.14 11.12 -17.95
N ASP A 163 13.80 11.37 -16.82
CA ASP A 163 14.76 10.47 -16.19
C ASP A 163 14.48 10.42 -14.68
N VAL A 164 13.80 9.36 -14.23
CA VAL A 164 13.41 9.20 -12.84
C VAL A 164 14.63 9.14 -11.92
N ASP A 165 15.71 8.47 -12.31
CA ASP A 165 16.92 8.32 -11.49
C ASP A 165 17.58 9.69 -11.24
N ALA A 166 17.66 10.53 -12.27
CA ALA A 166 18.24 11.87 -12.16
C ALA A 166 17.31 12.87 -11.45
N GLU A 167 16.00 12.74 -11.61
CA GLU A 167 15.02 13.72 -11.13
C GLU A 167 14.42 13.38 -9.75
N ILE A 168 14.64 12.17 -9.22
CA ILE A 168 13.98 11.69 -7.98
C ILE A 168 14.17 12.62 -6.79
N GLY A 169 15.36 13.22 -6.62
CA GLY A 169 15.62 14.16 -5.53
C GLY A 169 14.71 15.40 -5.58
N GLY A 170 14.57 16.00 -6.76
CA GLY A 170 13.68 17.15 -6.97
C GLY A 170 12.20 16.79 -6.83
N ILE A 171 11.82 15.58 -7.24
CA ILE A 171 10.46 15.06 -7.05
C ILE A 171 10.14 14.92 -5.56
N ILE A 172 11.06 14.37 -4.77
CA ILE A 172 10.91 14.21 -3.31
C ILE A 172 10.77 15.57 -2.62
N ASP A 173 11.58 16.56 -3.00
CA ASP A 173 11.51 17.91 -2.44
C ASP A 173 10.18 18.60 -2.78
N SER A 174 9.72 18.46 -4.02
CA SER A 174 8.43 19.00 -4.47
C SER A 174 7.26 18.34 -3.76
N PHE A 175 7.30 17.01 -3.62
CA PHE A 175 6.31 16.23 -2.89
C PHE A 175 6.22 16.67 -1.43
N SER A 176 7.36 16.71 -0.73
CA SER A 176 7.44 17.05 0.69
C SER A 176 6.94 18.48 0.95
N SER A 177 7.23 19.41 0.03
CA SER A 177 6.76 20.80 0.10
C SER A 177 5.24 20.93 -0.09
N LYS A 178 4.65 20.14 -1.01
CA LYS A 178 3.20 20.14 -1.28
C LYS A 178 2.40 19.33 -0.26
N ASN A 179 3.01 18.31 0.33
CA ASN A 179 2.38 17.32 1.20
C ASN A 179 3.09 17.20 2.57
N PRO A 180 3.27 18.29 3.34
CA PRO A 180 4.07 18.28 4.57
C PRO A 180 3.51 17.37 5.68
N LYS A 181 2.24 16.95 5.55
CA LYS A 181 1.59 15.99 6.46
C LYS A 181 2.12 14.55 6.29
N PHE A 182 2.73 14.24 5.16
CA PHE A 182 3.19 12.91 4.80
C PHE A 182 4.70 12.90 4.57
N PRO A 183 5.52 12.80 5.65
CA PRO A 183 6.97 12.67 5.53
C PRO A 183 7.35 11.54 4.59
N LEU A 184 8.41 11.76 3.81
CA LEU A 184 8.88 10.81 2.81
C LEU A 184 10.32 10.36 3.11
N LEU A 185 10.55 9.04 3.04
CA LEU A 185 11.90 8.45 3.00
C LEU A 185 12.15 7.85 1.62
N HIS A 186 13.42 7.78 1.21
CA HIS A 186 13.81 7.23 -0.07
C HIS A 186 15.08 6.39 0.07
N THR A 187 15.10 5.24 -0.60
CA THR A 187 16.31 4.47 -0.89
C THR A 187 16.21 3.82 -2.27
N VAL A 188 17.32 3.33 -2.78
CA VAL A 188 17.37 2.46 -3.96
C VAL A 188 17.70 1.04 -3.51
N ALA A 189 16.95 0.08 -4.02
CA ALA A 189 17.17 -1.35 -3.80
C ALA A 189 17.26 -2.08 -5.15
N TYR A 190 17.54 -3.38 -5.11
CA TYR A 190 17.71 -4.21 -6.30
C TYR A 190 16.92 -5.52 -6.14
N PHE A 191 16.27 -5.94 -7.22
CA PHE A 191 15.64 -7.25 -7.36
C PHE A 191 16.63 -8.33 -7.80
#